data_AF-A0A9P7U698-F1
#
_entry.id   AF-A0A9P7U698-F1
#
_cell.length_a   1.000
_cell.length_b   1.000
_cell.length_c   1.000
_cell.angle_alpha   90.00
_cell.angle_beta   90.00
_cell.angle_gamma   90.00
#
_symmetry.space_group_name_H-M   'P 1'
#
loop_
_entity.id
_entity.type
_entity.pdbx_description
1 polymer ?
#
loop_
_entity_poly.entity_id
_entity_poly.type
_entity_poly.pdbx_seq_one_letter_code
_entity_poly.pdbx_strand_id
1 'polypeptide(L)'
;MPVSGQYPLSEACPELAEALNMRHISPEVGAASGLKMCFATTTKGFMGLAIQAFTTASKLGVVDELRNEMSEAAPGLLDFAEKSVPLVPPKSYRWVREMEEISDTHRAEGGFEAENDVFRDMAELYQAMADDPVLGAEKVGGRKRGTTIDDLAAALGDGLATRKQDKSDGSLV
;
A
#
# COMPACT_ATOMS: atom_id res chain seq x y z
N MET A 1 13.58 -13.22 -10.51
CA MET A 1 12.32 -12.71 -11.06
C MET A 1 11.44 -13.86 -11.53
N PRO A 2 10.23 -14.05 -10.97
CA PRO A 2 9.25 -15.01 -11.49
C PRO A 2 8.79 -14.62 -12.90
N VAL A 3 8.70 -15.58 -13.81
CA VAL A 3 8.20 -15.39 -15.19
C VAL A 3 7.26 -16.52 -15.59
N SER A 4 6.36 -16.27 -16.53
CA SER A 4 5.43 -17.28 -17.06
C SER A 4 5.23 -17.13 -18.56
N GLY A 5 4.72 -18.19 -19.20
CA GLY A 5 4.54 -18.27 -20.65
C GLY A 5 5.05 -19.61 -21.22
N GLN A 6 4.63 -19.94 -22.44
CA GLN A 6 4.81 -21.29 -23.00
C GLN A 6 6.27 -21.74 -23.16
N TYR A 7 7.20 -20.80 -23.34
CA TYR A 7 8.59 -21.09 -23.65
C TYR A 7 9.52 -20.54 -22.56
N PRO A 8 10.01 -21.37 -21.63
CA PRO A 8 10.93 -20.93 -20.58
C PRO A 8 12.27 -20.46 -21.16
N LEU A 9 12.75 -19.29 -20.75
CA LEU A 9 14.07 -18.81 -21.19
C LEU A 9 15.20 -19.77 -20.79
N SER A 10 15.07 -20.46 -19.67
CA SER A 10 16.06 -21.44 -19.20
C SER A 10 16.23 -22.63 -20.15
N GLU A 11 15.25 -22.94 -21.00
CA GLU A 11 15.39 -23.98 -22.02
C GLU A 11 16.12 -23.47 -23.27
N ALA A 12 15.98 -22.18 -23.59
CA ALA A 12 16.60 -21.56 -24.77
C ALA A 12 18.00 -20.99 -24.49
N CYS A 13 18.22 -20.40 -23.31
CA CYS A 13 19.47 -19.77 -22.89
C CYS A 13 19.60 -19.80 -21.34
N PRO A 14 20.10 -20.91 -20.77
CA PRO A 14 20.25 -21.09 -19.34
C PRO A 14 21.10 -20.00 -18.66
N GLU A 15 22.19 -19.57 -19.29
CA GLU A 15 23.12 -18.60 -18.73
C GLU A 15 22.47 -17.22 -18.56
N LEU A 16 21.63 -16.81 -19.52
CA LEU A 16 20.89 -15.56 -19.42
C LEU A 16 19.79 -15.64 -18.36
N ALA A 17 19.09 -16.78 -18.27
CA ALA A 17 18.09 -17.00 -17.24
C ALA A 17 18.72 -16.91 -15.83
N GLU A 18 19.89 -17.51 -15.62
CA GLU A 18 20.63 -17.42 -14.37
C GLU A 18 21.10 -15.99 -14.09
N ALA A 19 21.71 -15.31 -15.08
CA ALA A 19 22.22 -13.94 -14.93
C ALA A 19 21.11 -12.94 -14.55
N LEU A 20 19.89 -13.14 -15.04
CA LEU A 20 18.72 -12.32 -14.71
C LEU A 20 17.95 -12.84 -13.47
N ASN A 21 18.44 -13.91 -12.84
CA ASN A 21 17.79 -14.62 -11.74
C ASN A 21 16.34 -15.00 -12.09
N MET A 22 16.06 -15.38 -13.32
CA MET A 22 14.72 -15.71 -13.81
C MET A 22 14.31 -17.10 -13.34
N ARG A 23 13.07 -17.20 -12.87
CA ARG A 23 12.47 -18.47 -12.46
C ARG A 23 11.13 -18.63 -13.18
N HIS A 24 11.05 -19.57 -14.10
CA HIS A 24 9.80 -19.91 -14.77
C HIS A 24 8.87 -20.62 -13.79
N ILE A 25 7.63 -20.14 -13.67
CA ILE A 25 6.68 -20.61 -12.65
C ILE A 25 5.42 -21.27 -13.23
N SER A 26 5.13 -21.05 -14.52
CA SER A 26 3.93 -21.56 -15.17
C SER A 26 4.02 -21.38 -16.69
N PRO A 27 3.49 -22.34 -17.50
CA PRO A 27 3.33 -22.15 -18.94
C PRO A 27 2.25 -21.11 -19.28
N GLU A 28 1.36 -20.79 -18.34
CA GLU A 28 0.25 -19.87 -18.56
C GLU A 28 0.71 -18.40 -18.55
N VAL A 29 0.37 -17.68 -19.62
CA VAL A 29 0.58 -16.23 -19.70
C VAL A 29 -0.28 -15.56 -18.63
N GLY A 30 0.31 -14.62 -17.88
CA GLY A 30 -0.40 -13.89 -16.82
C GLY A 30 -0.15 -14.43 -15.41
N ALA A 31 0.26 -15.69 -15.24
CA ALA A 31 0.53 -16.25 -13.90
C ALA A 31 1.59 -15.46 -13.10
N ALA A 32 2.67 -15.01 -13.76
CA ALA A 32 3.70 -14.21 -13.09
C ALA A 32 3.22 -12.80 -12.71
N SER A 33 2.42 -12.14 -13.55
CA SER A 33 1.81 -10.85 -13.20
C SER A 33 0.77 -11.02 -12.11
N GLY A 34 -0.10 -12.03 -12.18
CA GLY A 34 -1.06 -12.36 -11.12
C GLY A 34 -0.38 -12.57 -9.77
N LEU A 35 0.72 -13.35 -9.73
CA LEU A 35 1.53 -13.52 -8.52
C LEU A 35 2.06 -12.18 -7.98
N LYS A 36 2.54 -11.29 -8.85
CA LYS A 36 2.99 -9.95 -8.46
C LYS A 36 1.86 -9.16 -7.80
N MET A 37 0.63 -9.22 -8.33
CA MET A 37 -0.52 -8.50 -7.77
C MET A 37 -0.96 -9.09 -6.43
N CYS A 38 -0.97 -10.42 -6.29
CA CYS A 38 -1.22 -11.10 -5.02
C CYS A 38 -0.16 -10.77 -3.95
N PHE A 39 1.11 -10.67 -4.33
CA PHE A 39 2.16 -10.26 -3.40
C PHE A 39 2.10 -8.75 -3.06
N ALA A 40 1.72 -7.91 -4.02
CA ALA A 40 1.50 -6.49 -3.77
C ALA A 40 0.33 -6.27 -2.78
N THR A 41 -0.70 -7.10 -2.84
CA THR A 41 -1.82 -7.14 -1.89
C THR A 41 -1.34 -7.35 -0.46
N THR A 42 -0.46 -8.32 -0.21
CA THR A 42 0.02 -8.64 1.16
C THR A 42 0.99 -7.60 1.72
N THR A 43 1.59 -6.78 0.86
CA THR A 43 2.54 -5.75 1.27
C THR A 43 1.90 -4.38 1.36
N LYS A 44 1.47 -3.81 0.23
CA LYS A 44 0.86 -2.48 0.19
C LYS A 44 -0.51 -2.48 0.85
N GLY A 45 -1.28 -3.56 0.70
CA GLY A 45 -2.54 -3.71 1.41
C GLY A 45 -2.35 -3.65 2.93
N PHE A 46 -1.37 -4.37 3.47
CA PHE A 46 -1.02 -4.26 4.88
C PHE A 46 -0.59 -2.84 5.27
N MET A 47 0.23 -2.16 4.47
CA MET A 47 0.63 -0.77 4.76
C MET A 47 -0.59 0.16 4.84
N GLY A 48 -1.59 0.00 3.97
CA GLY A 48 -2.85 0.74 4.03
C GLY A 48 -3.61 0.48 5.33
N LEU A 49 -3.74 -0.79 5.73
CA LEU A 49 -4.35 -1.16 7.01
C LEU A 49 -3.61 -0.55 8.22
N ALA A 50 -2.28 -0.61 8.22
CA ALA A 50 -1.46 -0.02 9.26
C ALA A 50 -1.60 1.50 9.32
N ILE A 51 -1.61 2.18 8.16
CA ILE A 51 -1.87 3.63 8.08
C ILE A 51 -3.20 3.96 8.76
N GLN A 52 -4.27 3.26 8.41
CA GLN A 52 -5.59 3.51 8.98
C GLN A 52 -5.63 3.24 10.49
N ALA A 53 -5.04 2.13 10.95
CA ALA A 53 -5.01 1.76 12.37
C ALA A 53 -4.23 2.79 13.20
N PHE A 54 -3.00 3.13 12.81
CA PHE A 54 -2.15 4.08 13.53
C PHE A 54 -2.71 5.51 13.47
N THR A 55 -3.28 5.93 12.34
CA THR A 55 -3.96 7.24 12.23
C THR A 55 -5.13 7.32 13.20
N THR A 56 -5.95 6.26 13.28
CA THR A 56 -7.08 6.21 14.22
C THR A 56 -6.60 6.18 15.66
N ALA A 57 -5.63 5.34 15.99
CA ALA A 57 -5.04 5.26 17.33
C ALA A 57 -4.41 6.60 17.76
N SER A 58 -3.80 7.34 16.83
CA SER A 58 -3.27 8.69 17.06
C SER A 58 -4.37 9.66 17.46
N LYS A 59 -5.52 9.68 16.75
CA LYS A 59 -6.65 10.53 17.12
C LYS A 59 -7.33 10.13 18.43
N LEU A 60 -7.26 8.85 18.80
CA LEU A 60 -7.76 8.35 20.09
C LEU A 60 -6.78 8.53 21.25
N GLY A 61 -5.51 8.86 20.99
CA GLY A 61 -4.47 8.96 22.01
C GLY A 61 -4.00 7.62 22.57
N VAL A 62 -4.11 6.53 21.78
CA VAL A 62 -3.83 5.14 22.21
C VAL A 62 -2.74 4.46 21.37
N VAL A 63 -1.87 5.23 20.71
CA VAL A 63 -0.79 4.68 19.86
C VAL A 63 0.17 3.81 20.65
N ASP A 64 0.53 4.23 21.86
CA ASP A 64 1.46 3.47 22.71
C ASP A 64 0.85 2.12 23.12
N GLU A 65 -0.45 2.09 23.43
CA GLU A 65 -1.13 0.82 23.73
C GLU A 65 -1.27 -0.08 22.49
N LEU A 66 -1.55 0.49 21.31
CA LEU A 66 -1.52 -0.28 20.07
C LEU A 66 -0.13 -0.90 19.83
N ARG A 67 0.94 -0.16 20.07
CA ARG A 67 2.30 -0.69 19.97
C ARG A 67 2.56 -1.81 20.96
N ASN A 68 2.16 -1.64 22.23
CA ASN A 68 2.33 -2.65 23.26
C ASN A 68 1.64 -3.96 22.84
N GLU A 69 0.37 -3.89 22.48
CA GLU A 69 -0.41 -5.05 22.01
C GLU A 69 0.21 -5.71 20.77
N MET A 70 0.62 -4.92 19.77
CA MET A 70 1.26 -5.47 18.57
C MET A 70 2.65 -6.07 18.87
N SER A 71 3.41 -5.50 19.81
CA SER A 71 4.72 -6.01 20.18
C SER A 71 4.65 -7.38 20.86
N GLU A 72 3.59 -7.61 21.64
CA GLU A 72 3.34 -8.88 22.33
C GLU A 72 2.71 -9.91 21.38
N ALA A 73 1.68 -9.52 20.63
CA ALA A 73 0.89 -10.46 19.82
C ALA A 73 1.48 -10.71 18.42
N ALA A 74 2.08 -9.70 17.80
CA ALA A 74 2.51 -9.75 16.40
C ALA A 74 3.73 -8.85 16.11
N PRO A 75 4.89 -9.08 16.77
CA PRO A 75 6.05 -8.18 16.68
C PRO A 75 6.58 -8.01 15.25
N GLY A 76 6.46 -9.03 14.40
CA GLY A 76 6.83 -8.92 12.99
C GLY A 76 5.94 -7.98 12.17
N LEU A 77 4.65 -7.88 12.50
CA LEU A 77 3.74 -6.92 11.86
C LEU A 77 4.05 -5.49 12.32
N LEU A 78 4.36 -5.31 13.60
CA LEU A 78 4.80 -4.02 14.13
C LEU A 78 6.08 -3.55 13.43
N ASP A 79 7.11 -4.40 13.40
CA ASP A 79 8.39 -4.09 12.76
C ASP A 79 8.22 -3.74 11.28
N PHE A 80 7.39 -4.50 10.56
CA PHE A 80 7.09 -4.21 9.16
C PHE A 80 6.34 -2.88 9.00
N ALA A 81 5.34 -2.60 9.84
CA ALA A 81 4.60 -1.33 9.80
C ALA A 81 5.53 -0.12 10.04
N GLU A 82 6.33 -0.15 11.12
CA GLU A 82 7.22 0.95 11.49
C GLU A 82 8.28 1.25 10.42
N LYS A 83 8.79 0.22 9.73
CA LYS A 83 9.78 0.39 8.67
C LYS A 83 9.17 0.82 7.34
N SER A 84 7.97 0.33 7.02
CA SER A 84 7.41 0.48 5.66
C SER A 84 6.45 1.66 5.51
N VAL A 85 5.61 1.94 6.50
CA VAL A 85 4.60 3.00 6.45
C VAL A 85 5.24 4.39 6.23
N PRO A 86 6.36 4.77 6.88
CA PRO A 86 7.00 6.06 6.62
C PRO A 86 7.50 6.23 5.18
N LEU A 87 7.68 5.15 4.42
CA LEU A 87 8.17 5.22 3.03
C LEU A 87 7.07 5.57 2.03
N VAL A 88 5.80 5.57 2.47
CA VAL A 88 4.62 5.76 1.63
C VAL A 88 4.42 7.20 1.15
N PRO A 89 4.49 8.25 2.00
CA PRO A 89 4.12 9.62 1.61
C PRO A 89 4.71 10.12 0.28
N PRO A 90 6.03 10.01 0.00
CA PRO A 90 6.59 10.51 -1.25
C PRO A 90 6.17 9.73 -2.50
N LYS A 91 5.40 8.65 -2.33
CA LYS A 91 5.02 7.66 -3.35
C LYS A 91 3.50 7.40 -3.36
N SER A 92 2.72 8.09 -2.53
CA SER A 92 1.27 7.87 -2.41
C SER A 92 0.55 8.03 -3.75
N TYR A 93 0.88 9.08 -4.52
CA TYR A 93 0.26 9.36 -5.83
C TYR A 93 0.39 8.20 -6.84
N ARG A 94 1.55 7.53 -6.90
CA ARG A 94 1.74 6.39 -7.81
C ARG A 94 1.03 5.13 -7.30
N TRP A 95 0.84 5.03 -5.98
CA TRP A 95 0.20 3.87 -5.37
C TRP A 95 -1.31 3.86 -5.55
N VAL A 96 -1.93 5.00 -5.88
CA VAL A 96 -3.34 5.05 -6.32
C VAL A 96 -3.56 4.09 -7.48
N ARG A 97 -2.87 4.31 -8.61
CA ARG A 97 -2.97 3.44 -9.78
C ARG A 97 -2.52 2.01 -9.49
N GLU A 98 -1.49 1.82 -8.67
CA GLU A 98 -1.05 0.47 -8.30
C GLU A 98 -2.12 -0.28 -7.46
N MET A 99 -2.98 0.41 -6.68
CA MET A 99 -4.11 -0.22 -5.99
C MET A 99 -5.25 -0.53 -6.96
N GLU A 100 -5.53 0.36 -7.91
CA GLU A 100 -6.51 0.13 -8.98
C GLU A 100 -6.15 -1.11 -9.80
N GLU A 101 -4.88 -1.28 -10.19
CA GLU A 101 -4.42 -2.46 -10.91
C GLU A 101 -4.57 -3.75 -10.07
N ILE A 102 -4.40 -3.68 -8.74
CA ILE A 102 -4.63 -4.82 -7.83
C ILE A 102 -6.13 -5.16 -7.76
N SER A 103 -6.98 -4.14 -7.63
CA SER A 103 -8.44 -4.28 -7.70
C SER A 103 -8.86 -4.95 -9.01
N ASP A 104 -8.41 -4.43 -10.16
CA ASP A 104 -8.72 -4.99 -11.47
C ASP A 104 -8.31 -6.47 -11.58
N THR A 105 -7.15 -6.83 -11.01
CA THR A 105 -6.67 -8.23 -11.01
C THR A 105 -7.55 -9.12 -10.13
N HIS A 106 -7.91 -8.68 -8.93
CA HIS A 106 -8.79 -9.42 -8.03
C HIS A 106 -10.19 -9.62 -8.61
N ARG A 107 -10.70 -8.62 -9.31
CA ARG A 107 -12.00 -8.70 -10.00
C ARG A 107 -11.96 -9.65 -11.19
N ALA A 108 -10.91 -9.56 -12.01
CA ALA A 108 -10.77 -10.42 -13.19
C ALA A 108 -10.52 -11.89 -12.83
N GLU A 109 -9.66 -12.16 -11.85
CA GLU A 109 -9.12 -13.51 -11.60
C GLU A 109 -9.58 -14.13 -10.28
N GLY A 110 -9.99 -13.32 -9.31
CA GLY A 110 -10.33 -13.73 -7.94
C GLY A 110 -11.82 -13.82 -7.65
N GLY A 111 -12.68 -13.32 -8.55
CA GLY A 111 -14.14 -13.30 -8.37
C GLY A 111 -14.63 -12.24 -7.38
N PHE A 112 -13.80 -11.22 -7.10
CA PHE A 112 -14.23 -10.05 -6.33
C PHE A 112 -15.09 -9.12 -7.20
N GLU A 113 -16.01 -8.42 -6.57
CA GLU A 113 -16.98 -7.53 -7.21
C GLU A 113 -16.94 -6.15 -6.54
N ALA A 114 -17.63 -5.17 -7.14
CA ALA A 114 -17.59 -3.78 -6.67
C ALA A 114 -17.99 -3.63 -5.18
N GLU A 115 -18.92 -4.48 -4.69
CA GLU A 115 -19.41 -4.44 -3.31
C GLU A 115 -18.42 -5.01 -2.28
N ASN A 116 -17.36 -5.69 -2.73
CA ASN A 116 -16.33 -6.26 -1.87
C ASN A 116 -14.89 -5.91 -2.32
N ASP A 117 -14.76 -4.80 -3.06
CA ASP A 117 -13.49 -4.33 -3.61
C ASP A 117 -12.69 -3.46 -2.63
N VAL A 118 -12.01 -4.14 -1.71
CA VAL A 118 -11.15 -3.51 -0.71
C VAL A 118 -10.04 -2.66 -1.35
N PHE A 119 -9.52 -3.05 -2.52
CA PHE A 119 -8.39 -2.36 -3.13
C PHE A 119 -8.81 -1.09 -3.87
N ARG A 120 -10.05 -1.02 -4.35
CA ARG A 120 -10.64 0.23 -4.81
C ARG A 120 -10.73 1.24 -3.67
N ASP A 121 -11.21 0.84 -2.50
CA ASP A 121 -11.27 1.72 -1.32
C ASP A 121 -9.86 2.10 -0.82
N MET A 122 -8.89 1.19 -0.90
CA MET A 122 -7.50 1.54 -0.59
C MET A 122 -6.92 2.56 -1.57
N ALA A 123 -7.30 2.54 -2.86
CA ALA A 123 -6.88 3.57 -3.80
C ALA A 123 -7.32 4.97 -3.33
N GLU A 124 -8.55 5.09 -2.80
CA GLU A 124 -9.06 6.33 -2.20
C GLU A 124 -8.29 6.75 -0.94
N LEU A 125 -7.86 5.81 -0.09
CA LEU A 125 -6.97 6.10 1.03
C LEU A 125 -5.63 6.71 0.56
N TYR A 126 -5.00 6.12 -0.46
CA TYR A 126 -3.74 6.65 -1.00
C TYR A 126 -3.93 7.96 -1.74
N GLN A 127 -5.06 8.15 -2.43
CA GLN A 127 -5.44 9.42 -3.06
C GLN A 127 -5.61 10.49 -1.99
N ALA A 128 -6.27 10.15 -0.88
CA ALA A 128 -6.45 11.07 0.22
C ALA A 128 -5.11 11.53 0.81
N MET A 129 -4.11 10.65 0.89
CA MET A 129 -2.74 11.00 1.29
C MET A 129 -1.99 11.78 0.21
N ALA A 130 -2.19 11.47 -1.07
CA ALA A 130 -1.56 12.16 -2.19
C ALA A 130 -2.02 13.62 -2.31
N ASP A 131 -3.28 13.88 -2.02
CA ASP A 131 -3.88 15.22 -2.01
C ASP A 131 -3.63 15.99 -0.70
N ASP A 132 -3.05 15.33 0.31
CA ASP A 132 -2.73 15.97 1.57
C ASP A 132 -1.64 17.03 1.38
N PRO A 133 -1.84 18.28 1.84
CA PRO A 133 -0.89 19.37 1.59
C PRO A 133 0.45 19.18 2.32
N VAL A 134 0.50 18.32 3.34
CA VAL A 134 1.71 18.00 4.09
C VAL A 134 2.35 16.74 3.51
N LEU A 135 1.65 15.61 3.55
CA LEU A 135 2.18 14.30 3.16
C LEU A 135 2.34 14.16 1.63
N GLY A 136 1.45 14.73 0.83
CA GLY A 136 1.53 14.71 -0.63
C GLY A 136 2.65 15.60 -1.20
N ALA A 137 3.08 16.60 -0.43
CA ALA A 137 4.19 17.47 -0.78
C ALA A 137 5.57 16.79 -0.62
N GLU A 138 5.65 15.70 0.16
CA GLU A 138 6.89 14.99 0.45
C GLU A 138 7.52 14.40 -0.82
N LYS A 139 8.86 14.47 -0.91
CA LYS A 139 9.65 13.93 -2.03
C LYS A 139 10.79 13.04 -1.52
N VAL A 140 11.16 12.04 -2.32
CA VAL A 140 12.29 11.15 -1.99
C VAL A 140 13.56 11.99 -1.82
N GLY A 141 14.27 11.79 -0.70
CA GLY A 141 15.52 12.48 -0.39
C GLY A 141 15.38 13.85 0.30
N GLY A 142 14.18 14.43 0.36
CA GLY A 142 13.94 15.76 0.96
C GLY A 142 12.83 15.76 2.01
N ARG A 143 12.64 14.64 2.71
CA ARG A 143 11.47 14.44 3.55
C ARG A 143 11.49 15.25 4.85
N LYS A 144 10.35 15.82 5.23
CA LYS A 144 10.19 16.59 6.48
C LYS A 144 9.13 16.01 7.41
N ARG A 145 8.01 15.55 6.85
CA ARG A 145 6.89 14.93 7.57
C ARG A 145 6.67 13.49 7.11
N GLY A 146 5.91 12.73 7.88
CA GLY A 146 5.69 11.30 7.67
C GLY A 146 6.97 10.48 7.74
N THR A 147 7.96 10.92 8.53
CA THR A 147 9.27 10.25 8.63
C THR A 147 9.27 9.07 9.61
N THR A 148 8.26 9.02 10.49
CA THR A 148 7.90 7.90 11.35
C THR A 148 6.43 7.57 11.15
N ILE A 149 5.99 6.40 11.64
CA ILE A 149 4.57 6.02 11.55
C ILE A 149 3.67 6.96 12.36
N ASP A 150 4.16 7.48 13.48
CA ASP A 150 3.42 8.42 14.34
C ASP A 150 3.27 9.79 13.69
N ASP A 151 4.35 10.30 13.11
CA ASP A 151 4.34 11.59 12.42
C ASP A 151 3.44 11.53 11.18
N LEU A 152 3.45 10.41 10.46
CA LEU A 152 2.52 10.17 9.35
C LEU A 152 1.07 10.11 9.86
N ALA A 153 0.81 9.31 10.90
CA ALA A 153 -0.51 9.13 11.48
C ALA A 153 -1.11 10.47 11.95
N ALA A 154 -0.32 11.28 12.65
CA ALA A 154 -0.73 12.60 13.10
C ALA A 154 -1.04 13.53 11.92
N ALA A 155 -0.11 13.62 10.94
CA ALA A 155 -0.28 14.47 9.76
C ALA A 155 -1.54 14.11 8.95
N LEU A 156 -1.71 12.82 8.65
CA LEU A 156 -2.85 12.33 7.89
C LEU A 156 -4.16 12.54 8.66
N GLY A 157 -4.16 12.26 9.96
CA GLY A 157 -5.32 12.45 10.82
C GLY A 157 -5.80 13.90 10.88
N ASP A 158 -4.88 14.86 10.88
CA ASP A 158 -5.20 16.28 10.82
C ASP A 158 -5.71 16.70 9.44
N GLY A 159 -5.06 16.26 8.36
CA GLY A 159 -5.49 16.55 6.99
C GLY A 159 -6.87 15.97 6.64
N LEU A 160 -7.21 14.79 7.17
CA LEU A 160 -8.54 14.20 7.05
C LEU A 160 -9.60 15.00 7.84
N ALA A 161 -9.26 15.50 9.03
CA ALA A 161 -10.16 16.32 9.83
C ALA A 161 -10.48 17.66 9.16
N THR A 162 -9.47 18.34 8.59
CA THR A 162 -9.66 19.59 7.83
C THR A 162 -10.57 19.38 6.63
N ARG A 163 -10.33 18.35 5.80
CA ARG A 163 -11.20 18.03 4.66
C ARG A 163 -12.65 17.77 5.05
N LYS A 164 -12.89 17.17 6.22
CA LYS A 164 -14.24 16.91 6.71
C LYS A 164 -14.97 18.22 7.07
N GLN A 165 -14.25 19.17 7.67
CA GLN A 165 -14.78 20.51 7.97
C GLN A 165 -15.08 21.30 6.69
N ASP A 166 -14.17 21.30 5.72
CA ASP A 166 -14.39 21.99 4.43
C ASP A 166 -15.63 21.45 3.69
N LYS A 167 -15.85 20.12 3.74
CA LYS A 167 -17.04 19.48 3.17
C LYS A 167 -18.32 19.83 3.92
N SER A 168 -18.30 19.93 5.25
CA SER A 168 -19.49 20.35 6.00
C SER A 168 -19.84 21.80 5.72
N ASP A 169 -18.84 22.67 5.60
CA ASP A 169 -19.03 24.11 5.42
C ASP A 169 -19.42 24.44 3.97
N GLY A 170 -18.87 23.73 2.98
CA GLY A 170 -19.23 23.87 1.57
C GLY A 170 -20.58 23.26 1.18
N SER A 171 -21.17 22.40 2.00
CA SER A 171 -22.51 21.84 1.79
C SER A 171 -23.63 22.72 2.38
N LEU A 172 -23.28 23.85 3.01
CA LEU A 172 -24.18 24.86 3.59
C LEU A 172 -24.36 26.11 2.70
N VAL A 173 -23.79 26.13 1.49
CA VAL A 173 -23.88 27.24 0.52
C VAL A 173 -24.62 26.81 -0.74
#